data_AF-A0A2N6ECQ0-F1
#
_entry.id   AF-A0A2N6ECQ0-F1
#
_cell.length_a   1.000
_cell.length_b   1.000
_cell.length_c   1.000
_cell.angle_alpha   90.00
_cell.angle_beta   90.00
_cell.angle_gamma   90.00
#
_symmetry.space_group_name_H-M   'P 1'
#
loop_
_entity.id
_entity.type
_entity.pdbx_description
1 polymer ?
#
loop_
_entity_poly.entity_id
_entity_poly.type
_entity_poly.pdbx_seq_one_letter_code
_entity_poly.pdbx_strand_id
1 'polypeptide(L)'
;MAHQSELIAEDIHAYLKAQEEKGMLRFITCGSVDDGKSTLIGRLLWDSKLVFEDQLAALKADSKRVGTQGDDIDYALLLDGLQAEREQGITIDVAYRFFSTDKRKFIVADTPGHEQYTRNMVTGASTAGVAVILIDGRKGVLTQTKRHSYLVSLVGIRNVVLAINKMDLVDYSAERFEAIKEEYEAFAADLGFEKITSVPISALKGDNIIEPSARTPWYHGPTLLAYLETVEVANDACEKPFRMPVQWVNRPDLDFRGFCGTVGSGVIRPGDEVVVPSSGQTSRVERIVTMDGDLEEAFAGQAVTLTLSDEIDISRGDLLAAPLARPAHADQFEAHLVWMHEDALLPGRSYLIKTGATTIPAQVSDLKYKVNVNSLQREAGKTLELNEVGVCNISVSKAISFDPYRENRATGNFILIDRFSNATVGAGMIDFALRRATNIHWQSLDIDKHTRAELMGQKPRVLWFTGLSGAGKSTIANLVEKKLHSLGKHTYTLDGDNIRHGLNRDLGFTDADRVENIRRVAESAKLFVDAGLIVLVSFISPFKSERDMAREMLETGEFVEVFVNTPLEVCEERDPKGLYKKARAGQLKNFTGIDSDYEAPENPEIILDAGEKTAEELAEEIVRELWG
;
A
#
# COMPACT_ATOMS: atom_id res chain seq x y z
N MET A 1 0.43 44.78 -10.82
CA MET A 1 -0.60 45.31 -11.75
C MET A 1 -0.06 46.30 -12.80
N ALA A 2 1.04 47.05 -12.59
CA ALA A 2 1.56 47.95 -13.64
C ALA A 2 2.07 47.23 -14.90
N HIS A 3 2.60 46.00 -14.77
CA HIS A 3 3.11 45.22 -15.91
C HIS A 3 2.07 44.29 -16.60
N GLN A 4 0.87 44.10 -16.02
CA GLN A 4 -0.14 43.19 -16.58
C GLN A 4 -0.97 43.87 -17.70
N SER A 5 -1.09 45.20 -17.72
CA SER A 5 -1.90 45.89 -18.75
C SER A 5 -1.22 46.01 -20.10
N GLU A 6 0.12 45.95 -20.17
CA GLU A 6 0.86 46.12 -21.43
C GLU A 6 0.80 44.85 -22.30
N LEU A 7 1.06 43.67 -21.73
CA LEU A 7 1.01 42.39 -22.46
C LEU A 7 -0.41 41.98 -22.89
N ILE A 8 -1.43 42.28 -22.08
CA ILE A 8 -2.84 42.05 -22.44
C ILE A 8 -3.28 42.97 -23.58
N ALA A 9 -2.68 44.16 -23.69
CA ALA A 9 -3.00 45.14 -24.73
C ALA A 9 -2.25 44.88 -26.04
N GLU A 10 -1.04 44.30 -26.00
CA GLU A 10 -0.17 44.14 -27.16
C GLU A 10 -0.21 42.74 -27.81
N ASP A 11 -0.34 41.65 -27.04
CA ASP A 11 -0.39 40.28 -27.61
C ASP A 11 -1.11 39.26 -26.69
N ILE A 12 -2.43 39.18 -26.86
CA ILE A 12 -3.31 38.23 -26.15
C ILE A 12 -2.93 36.78 -26.43
N HIS A 13 -2.42 36.44 -27.62
CA HIS A 13 -2.06 35.07 -27.96
C HIS A 13 -0.79 34.62 -27.25
N ALA A 14 0.22 35.49 -27.16
CA ALA A 14 1.41 35.23 -26.34
C ALA A 14 1.06 35.13 -24.85
N TYR A 15 0.13 35.96 -24.36
CA TYR A 15 -0.37 35.89 -22.98
C TYR A 15 -1.12 34.58 -22.70
N LEU A 16 -2.01 34.15 -23.60
CA LEU A 16 -2.76 32.89 -23.48
C LEU A 16 -1.82 31.67 -23.55
N LYS A 17 -0.83 31.69 -24.45
CA LYS A 17 0.19 30.64 -24.57
C LYS A 17 1.08 30.58 -23.33
N ALA A 18 1.52 31.71 -22.79
CA ALA A 18 2.27 31.77 -21.54
C ALA A 18 1.44 31.33 -20.32
N GLN A 19 0.11 31.52 -20.34
CA GLN A 19 -0.83 31.01 -19.35
C GLN A 19 -1.04 29.48 -19.46
N GLU A 20 -1.06 28.94 -20.68
CA GLU A 20 -1.13 27.50 -20.95
C GLU A 20 0.15 26.79 -20.51
N GLU A 21 1.32 27.36 -20.83
CA GLU A 21 2.65 26.77 -20.57
C GLU A 21 3.15 26.93 -19.11
N LYS A 22 2.38 27.54 -18.20
CA LYS A 22 2.79 27.67 -16.79
C LYS A 22 3.04 26.30 -16.16
N GLY A 23 4.24 26.11 -15.62
CA GLY A 23 4.59 24.92 -14.85
C GLY A 23 3.62 24.69 -13.68
N MET A 24 3.36 23.43 -13.37
CA MET A 24 2.53 23.01 -12.25
C MET A 24 3.40 22.51 -11.09
N LEU A 25 3.12 22.95 -9.87
CA LEU A 25 3.71 22.40 -8.65
C LEU A 25 2.62 21.73 -7.81
N ARG A 26 2.86 20.48 -7.42
CA ARG A 26 2.10 19.80 -6.38
C ARG A 26 2.92 19.81 -5.09
N PHE A 27 2.36 20.34 -4.01
CA PHE A 27 2.99 20.30 -2.70
C PHE A 27 2.00 19.94 -1.60
N ILE A 28 2.53 19.44 -0.49
CA ILE A 28 1.76 19.10 0.71
C ILE A 28 2.13 20.01 1.87
N THR A 29 1.20 20.23 2.78
CA THR A 29 1.44 20.86 4.09
C THR A 29 1.36 19.83 5.19
N CYS A 30 2.42 19.71 5.97
CA CYS A 30 2.55 18.78 7.09
C CYS A 30 2.95 19.54 8.36
N GLY A 31 2.62 19.02 9.54
CA GLY A 31 2.88 19.72 10.81
C GLY A 31 1.99 19.17 11.92
N SER A 32 2.32 19.49 13.17
CA SER A 32 1.54 19.07 14.35
C SER A 32 0.14 19.68 14.34
N VAL A 33 -0.74 19.16 15.19
CA VAL A 33 -1.98 19.86 15.58
C VAL A 33 -1.61 21.24 16.14
N ASP A 34 -2.38 22.26 15.74
CA ASP A 34 -2.19 23.68 16.04
C ASP A 34 -0.97 24.39 15.42
N ASP A 35 -0.16 23.75 14.57
CA ASP A 35 0.98 24.45 13.94
C ASP A 35 0.56 25.51 12.90
N GLY A 36 -0.75 25.62 12.61
CA GLY A 36 -1.32 26.65 11.75
C GLY A 36 -1.31 26.29 10.26
N LYS A 37 -1.40 25.00 9.91
CA LYS A 37 -1.49 24.50 8.52
C LYS A 37 -2.66 25.14 7.76
N SER A 38 -3.86 25.02 8.32
CA SER A 38 -5.08 25.57 7.71
C SER A 38 -5.01 27.09 7.62
N THR A 39 -4.51 27.76 8.67
CA THR A 39 -4.29 29.22 8.62
C THR A 39 -3.34 29.63 7.50
N LEU A 40 -2.24 28.88 7.29
CA LEU A 40 -1.28 29.16 6.22
C LEU A 40 -1.89 28.99 4.84
N ILE A 41 -2.58 27.88 4.59
CA ILE A 41 -3.21 27.62 3.29
C ILE A 41 -4.32 28.64 3.03
N GLY A 42 -5.16 28.92 4.02
CA GLY A 42 -6.21 29.92 3.92
C GLY A 42 -5.64 31.31 3.62
N ARG A 43 -4.50 31.64 4.22
CA ARG A 43 -3.77 32.88 3.95
C ARG A 43 -3.20 32.94 2.53
N LEU A 44 -2.60 31.85 2.04
CA LEU A 44 -2.12 31.76 0.65
C LEU A 44 -3.26 31.92 -0.36
N LEU A 45 -4.43 31.31 -0.10
CA LEU A 45 -5.62 31.46 -0.94
C LEU A 45 -6.17 32.88 -0.93
N TRP A 46 -6.16 33.52 0.25
CA TRP A 46 -6.57 34.90 0.42
C TRP A 46 -5.65 35.87 -0.34
N ASP A 47 -4.34 35.78 -0.07
CA ASP A 47 -3.37 36.72 -0.62
C ASP A 47 -3.16 36.50 -2.14
N SER A 48 -3.46 35.30 -2.67
CA SER A 48 -3.53 35.03 -4.12
C SER A 48 -4.78 35.58 -4.81
N LYS A 49 -5.66 36.27 -4.07
CA LYS A 49 -6.88 36.96 -4.56
C LYS A 49 -7.87 36.06 -5.30
N LEU A 50 -7.92 34.77 -4.96
CA LEU A 50 -8.87 33.81 -5.54
C LEU A 50 -10.19 33.74 -4.79
N VAL A 51 -10.31 34.41 -3.64
CA VAL A 51 -11.55 34.50 -2.87
C VAL A 51 -12.35 35.70 -3.37
N PHE A 52 -13.51 35.46 -3.98
CA PHE A 52 -14.44 36.50 -4.43
C PHE A 52 -15.00 37.30 -3.25
N GLU A 53 -15.35 38.58 -3.47
CA GLU A 53 -15.77 39.53 -2.42
C GLU A 53 -16.96 39.06 -1.56
N ASP A 54 -17.81 38.21 -2.11
CA ASP A 54 -18.98 37.61 -1.47
C ASP A 54 -18.61 36.50 -0.48
N GLN A 55 -17.70 35.60 -0.84
CA GLN A 55 -17.13 34.60 0.09
C GLN A 55 -16.36 35.27 1.25
N LEU A 56 -15.77 36.42 0.95
CA LEU A 56 -15.04 37.29 1.85
C LEU A 56 -15.95 37.90 2.94
N ALA A 57 -17.16 38.31 2.56
CA ALA A 57 -18.17 38.81 3.49
C ALA A 57 -18.74 37.70 4.38
N ALA A 58 -18.95 36.51 3.82
CA ALA A 58 -19.37 35.32 4.56
C ALA A 58 -18.31 34.89 5.59
N LEU A 59 -17.02 34.86 5.20
CA LEU A 59 -15.92 34.50 6.09
C LEU A 59 -15.79 35.47 7.27
N LYS A 60 -15.96 36.78 7.05
CA LYS A 60 -15.96 37.79 8.12
C LYS A 60 -17.14 37.61 9.08
N ALA A 61 -18.31 37.24 8.57
CA ALA A 61 -19.49 36.97 9.39
C ALA A 61 -19.30 35.68 10.23
N ASP A 62 -18.78 34.63 9.61
CA ASP A 62 -18.54 33.34 10.27
C ASP A 62 -17.38 33.41 11.27
N SER A 63 -16.32 34.17 10.98
CA SER A 63 -15.22 34.42 11.93
C SER A 63 -15.73 35.05 13.22
N LYS A 64 -16.70 35.99 13.13
CA LYS A 64 -17.33 36.60 14.31
C LYS A 64 -18.29 35.68 15.06
N ARG A 65 -18.89 34.71 14.37
CA ARG A 65 -19.90 33.81 14.95
C ARG A 65 -19.29 32.56 15.59
N VAL A 66 -18.25 32.01 14.96
CA VAL A 66 -17.70 30.67 15.27
C VAL A 66 -16.17 30.62 15.25
N GLY A 67 -15.49 31.72 14.94
CA GLY A 67 -14.03 31.76 14.80
C GLY A 67 -13.27 31.69 16.12
N THR A 68 -12.03 31.24 16.05
CA THR A 68 -11.12 31.10 17.21
C THR A 68 -10.21 32.32 17.41
N GLN A 69 -10.18 33.23 16.43
CA GLN A 69 -9.28 34.40 16.37
C GLN A 69 -9.93 35.72 16.85
N GLY A 70 -11.08 35.66 17.52
CA GLY A 70 -11.77 36.86 18.04
C GLY A 70 -12.30 37.77 16.93
N ASP A 71 -11.89 39.04 16.93
CA ASP A 71 -12.30 40.04 15.90
C ASP A 71 -11.48 39.95 14.60
N ASP A 72 -10.35 39.21 14.61
CA ASP A 72 -9.53 38.97 13.42
C ASP A 72 -10.16 37.90 12.51
N ILE A 73 -9.85 37.96 11.21
CA ILE A 73 -10.35 36.98 10.23
C ILE A 73 -9.71 35.61 10.49
N ASP A 74 -10.55 34.60 10.69
CA ASP A 74 -10.10 33.22 10.87
C ASP A 74 -9.99 32.52 9.50
N TYR A 75 -8.78 32.55 8.92
CA TYR A 75 -8.51 31.98 7.60
C TYR A 75 -8.66 30.44 7.55
N ALA A 76 -8.66 29.75 8.70
CA ALA A 76 -8.85 28.30 8.73
C ALA A 76 -10.25 27.90 8.25
N LEU A 77 -11.26 28.76 8.48
CA LEU A 77 -12.65 28.52 8.08
C LEU A 77 -12.86 28.40 6.55
N LEU A 78 -11.90 28.85 5.73
CA LEU A 78 -11.93 28.65 4.27
C LEU A 78 -11.69 27.18 3.88
N LEU A 79 -11.09 26.39 4.76
CA LEU A 79 -10.61 25.05 4.46
C LEU A 79 -11.50 23.96 5.04
N ASP A 80 -12.02 24.17 6.25
CA ASP A 80 -12.85 23.21 6.98
C ASP A 80 -14.18 22.98 6.25
N GLY A 81 -14.22 21.94 5.42
CA GLY A 81 -15.34 21.60 4.55
C GLY A 81 -16.36 20.69 5.23
N LEU A 82 -15.91 19.85 6.17
CA LEU A 82 -16.76 18.91 6.90
C LEU A 82 -17.23 19.51 8.22
N GLN A 83 -18.49 19.23 8.59
CA GLN A 83 -19.04 19.67 9.87
C GLN A 83 -18.25 19.10 11.07
N ALA A 84 -17.76 17.86 10.95
CA ALA A 84 -16.91 17.21 11.94
C ALA A 84 -15.52 17.87 12.09
N GLU A 85 -14.93 18.37 10.99
CA GLU A 85 -13.66 19.13 11.05
C GLU A 85 -13.85 20.44 11.82
N ARG A 86 -14.96 21.15 11.57
CA ARG A 86 -15.30 22.41 12.26
C ARG A 86 -15.58 22.24 13.75
N GLU A 87 -16.20 21.13 14.14
CA GLU A 87 -16.50 20.82 15.54
C GLU A 87 -15.25 20.42 16.33
N GLN A 88 -14.25 19.82 15.67
CA GLN A 88 -13.02 19.33 16.31
C GLN A 88 -11.79 20.22 16.11
N GLY A 89 -11.83 21.17 15.17
CA GLY A 89 -10.71 22.08 14.85
C GLY A 89 -9.50 21.37 14.21
N ILE A 90 -9.72 20.24 13.52
CA ILE A 90 -8.67 19.44 12.87
C ILE A 90 -9.04 19.09 11.43
N THR A 91 -8.05 19.00 10.53
CA THR A 91 -8.21 18.45 9.16
C THR A 91 -8.33 16.92 9.24
N ILE A 92 -9.38 16.34 8.66
CA ILE A 92 -9.67 14.89 8.70
C ILE A 92 -9.34 14.23 7.36
N ASP A 93 -9.70 14.85 6.24
CA ASP A 93 -9.46 14.30 4.89
C ASP A 93 -8.48 15.18 4.07
N VAL A 94 -7.89 14.63 3.00
CA VAL A 94 -7.01 15.41 2.12
C VAL A 94 -7.84 16.37 1.28
N ALA A 95 -7.77 17.66 1.59
CA ALA A 95 -8.38 18.69 0.76
C ALA A 95 -7.39 19.16 -0.32
N TYR A 96 -7.76 18.98 -1.59
CA TYR A 96 -6.99 19.54 -2.71
C TYR A 96 -7.48 20.96 -3.03
N ARG A 97 -6.55 21.91 -3.05
CA ARG A 97 -6.82 23.31 -3.41
C ARG A 97 -5.95 23.74 -4.57
N PHE A 98 -6.51 24.55 -5.45
CA PHE A 98 -5.88 25.00 -6.67
C PHE A 98 -5.71 26.51 -6.60
N PHE A 99 -4.50 26.98 -6.82
CA PHE A 99 -4.24 28.40 -7.00
C PHE A 99 -3.16 28.63 -8.04
N SER A 100 -3.02 29.85 -8.52
CA SER A 100 -2.00 30.21 -9.51
C SER A 100 -1.44 31.58 -9.22
N THR A 101 -0.16 31.75 -9.49
CA THR A 101 0.48 33.07 -9.55
C THR A 101 0.75 33.46 -11.00
N ASP A 102 1.38 34.62 -11.18
CA ASP A 102 1.87 35.05 -12.48
C ASP A 102 2.88 34.06 -13.08
N LYS A 103 3.62 33.31 -12.26
CA LYS A 103 4.69 32.41 -12.71
C LYS A 103 4.32 30.93 -12.75
N ARG A 104 3.45 30.45 -11.86
CA ARG A 104 3.25 29.00 -11.67
C ARG A 104 1.84 28.64 -11.20
N LYS A 105 1.37 27.45 -11.59
CA LYS A 105 0.13 26.83 -11.09
C LYS A 105 0.47 25.93 -9.90
N PHE A 106 -0.38 25.94 -8.88
CA PHE A 106 -0.17 25.21 -7.62
C PHE A 106 -1.36 24.31 -7.30
N ILE A 107 -1.04 23.11 -6.84
CA ILE A 107 -1.99 22.19 -6.21
C ILE A 107 -1.46 21.92 -4.80
N VAL A 108 -2.26 22.27 -3.80
CA VAL A 108 -1.98 22.01 -2.39
C VAL A 108 -2.82 20.84 -1.95
N ALA A 109 -2.19 19.83 -1.36
CA ALA A 109 -2.89 18.84 -0.55
C ALA A 109 -2.72 19.21 0.93
N ASP A 110 -3.82 19.63 1.56
CA ASP A 110 -3.85 19.79 3.01
C ASP A 110 -3.90 18.42 3.66
N THR A 111 -2.81 18.04 4.35
CA THR A 111 -2.75 16.73 5.00
C THR A 111 -3.05 16.86 6.49
N PRO A 112 -3.88 15.97 7.06
CA PRO A 112 -4.13 15.92 8.49
C PRO A 112 -2.85 15.84 9.32
N GLY A 113 -2.79 16.59 10.43
CA GLY A 113 -1.63 16.56 11.34
C GLY A 113 -1.70 15.50 12.45
N HIS A 114 -2.82 14.79 12.56
CA HIS A 114 -3.05 13.84 13.66
C HIS A 114 -2.58 12.44 13.28
N GLU A 115 -2.10 11.70 14.29
CA GLU A 115 -1.48 10.39 14.12
C GLU A 115 -2.37 9.37 13.41
N GLN A 116 -3.69 9.46 13.60
CA GLN A 116 -4.68 8.56 13.00
C GLN A 116 -4.80 8.69 11.47
N TYR A 117 -4.24 9.73 10.86
CA TYR A 117 -4.49 10.06 9.46
C TYR A 117 -3.23 9.95 8.56
N THR A 118 -2.25 9.12 8.95
CA THR A 118 -1.05 8.89 8.12
C THR A 118 -1.40 8.31 6.75
N ARG A 119 -2.47 7.51 6.63
CA ARG A 119 -3.04 7.06 5.34
C ARG A 119 -3.29 8.21 4.36
N ASN A 120 -3.90 9.29 4.85
CA ASN A 120 -4.27 10.46 4.05
C ASN A 120 -3.01 11.22 3.63
N MET A 121 -2.05 11.36 4.55
CA MET A 121 -0.75 11.94 4.25
C MET A 121 -0.01 11.16 3.16
N VAL A 122 0.12 9.83 3.26
CA VAL A 122 0.83 9.00 2.26
C VAL A 122 0.18 9.12 0.88
N THR A 123 -1.16 9.10 0.84
CA THR A 123 -1.92 9.25 -0.39
C THR A 123 -1.67 10.61 -1.05
N GLY A 124 -1.81 11.71 -0.30
CA GLY A 124 -1.58 13.07 -0.81
C GLY A 124 -0.12 13.33 -1.18
N ALA A 125 0.82 12.80 -0.39
CA ALA A 125 2.26 13.00 -0.58
C ALA A 125 2.83 12.23 -1.78
N SER A 126 2.22 11.10 -2.16
CA SER A 126 2.71 10.24 -3.26
C SER A 126 2.89 10.97 -4.60
N THR A 127 2.12 12.03 -4.84
CA THR A 127 2.14 12.82 -6.09
C THR A 127 2.80 14.19 -5.94
N ALA A 128 3.30 14.52 -4.74
CA ALA A 128 3.87 15.81 -4.45
C ALA A 128 5.37 15.87 -4.79
N GLY A 129 5.81 17.05 -5.21
CA GLY A 129 7.21 17.37 -5.48
C GLY A 129 7.91 18.08 -4.32
N VAL A 130 7.14 18.75 -3.47
CA VAL A 130 7.62 19.55 -2.33
C VAL A 130 6.76 19.27 -1.11
N ALA A 131 7.38 19.25 0.08
CA ALA A 131 6.67 19.24 1.36
C ALA A 131 6.96 20.51 2.14
N VAL A 132 5.90 21.17 2.65
CA VAL A 132 5.99 22.30 3.56
C VAL A 132 5.72 21.78 4.97
N ILE A 133 6.77 21.69 5.79
CA ILE A 133 6.70 21.21 7.17
C ILE A 133 6.60 22.42 8.09
N LEU A 134 5.44 22.60 8.70
CA LEU A 134 5.18 23.66 9.66
C LEU A 134 5.62 23.25 11.06
N ILE A 135 6.22 24.21 11.76
CA ILE A 135 6.58 24.09 13.18
C ILE A 135 6.10 25.34 13.91
N ASP A 136 5.38 25.18 15.02
CA ASP A 136 5.11 26.30 15.94
C ASP A 136 6.42 26.75 16.62
N GLY A 137 6.84 27.99 16.36
CA GLY A 137 8.07 28.59 16.90
C GLY A 137 8.13 28.59 18.42
N ARG A 138 6.99 28.53 19.13
CA ARG A 138 6.96 28.41 20.59
C ARG A 138 7.31 26.99 21.06
N LYS A 139 6.92 25.97 20.29
CA LYS A 139 7.07 24.56 20.66
C LYS A 139 8.40 23.98 20.19
N GLY A 140 8.86 24.35 18.98
CA GLY A 140 10.05 23.76 18.36
C GLY A 140 9.77 22.38 17.76
N VAL A 141 10.80 21.56 17.54
CA VAL A 141 10.66 20.27 16.85
C VAL A 141 9.93 19.25 17.73
N LEU A 142 8.78 18.78 17.27
CA LEU A 142 7.97 17.78 18.00
C LEU A 142 8.12 16.39 17.39
N THR A 143 7.69 15.37 18.14
CA THR A 143 7.60 13.99 17.66
C THR A 143 6.79 13.87 16.36
N GLN A 144 5.67 14.60 16.25
CA GLN A 144 4.85 14.63 15.04
C GLN A 144 5.60 15.26 13.85
N THR A 145 6.42 16.28 14.08
CA THR A 145 7.30 16.87 13.06
C THR A 145 8.26 15.80 12.52
N LYS A 146 8.90 15.03 13.42
CA LYS A 146 9.83 13.95 13.05
C LYS A 146 9.13 12.86 12.24
N ARG A 147 7.97 12.42 12.69
CA ARG A 147 7.13 11.43 11.99
C ARG A 147 6.74 11.88 10.59
N HIS A 148 6.21 13.09 10.43
CA HIS A 148 5.85 13.61 9.11
C HIS A 148 7.07 13.71 8.20
N SER A 149 8.20 14.19 8.70
CA SER A 149 9.43 14.27 7.92
C SER A 149 9.88 12.88 7.44
N TYR A 150 9.82 11.87 8.31
CA TYR A 150 10.14 10.50 7.92
C TYR A 150 9.21 9.99 6.81
N LEU A 151 7.90 10.19 6.95
CA LEU A 151 6.93 9.79 5.93
C LEU A 151 7.14 10.53 4.60
N VAL A 152 7.46 11.83 4.63
CA VAL A 152 7.83 12.64 3.47
C VAL A 152 9.05 12.07 2.76
N SER A 153 10.08 11.66 3.52
CA SER A 153 11.26 11.01 2.94
C SER A 153 10.92 9.66 2.31
N LEU A 154 10.04 8.91 2.96
CA LEU A 154 9.67 7.55 2.58
C LEU A 154 8.85 7.51 1.28
N VAL A 155 7.92 8.46 1.11
CA VAL A 155 7.18 8.68 -0.16
C VAL A 155 8.03 9.41 -1.22
N GLY A 156 9.31 9.64 -0.92
CA GLY A 156 10.34 10.04 -1.87
C GLY A 156 10.46 11.53 -2.12
N ILE A 157 9.71 12.40 -1.44
CA ILE A 157 9.81 13.86 -1.61
C ILE A 157 11.19 14.33 -1.14
N ARG A 158 11.94 15.00 -2.02
CA ARG A 158 13.33 15.41 -1.75
C ARG A 158 13.49 16.90 -1.40
N ASN A 159 12.51 17.72 -1.78
CA ASN A 159 12.51 19.16 -1.54
C ASN A 159 11.58 19.49 -0.36
N VAL A 160 12.15 20.08 0.69
CA VAL A 160 11.42 20.39 1.91
C VAL A 160 11.55 21.88 2.24
N VAL A 161 10.42 22.50 2.58
CA VAL A 161 10.37 23.83 3.18
C VAL A 161 10.05 23.67 4.65
N LEU A 162 10.95 24.14 5.52
CA LEU A 162 10.71 24.20 6.94
C LEU A 162 10.11 25.57 7.28
N ALA A 163 8.78 25.62 7.45
CA ALA A 163 8.04 26.83 7.76
C ALA A 163 7.91 27.00 9.28
N ILE A 164 8.80 27.78 9.90
CA ILE A 164 8.76 28.06 11.34
C ILE A 164 7.71 29.14 11.56
N ASN A 165 6.51 28.71 11.96
CA ASN A 165 5.31 29.53 12.07
C ASN A 165 5.18 30.17 13.46
N LYS A 166 4.27 31.15 13.58
CA LYS A 166 3.98 31.90 14.81
C LYS A 166 5.17 32.67 15.37
N MET A 167 6.04 33.18 14.48
CA MET A 167 7.16 34.04 14.87
C MET A 167 6.71 35.31 15.58
N ASP A 168 5.46 35.74 15.36
CA ASP A 168 4.82 36.84 16.08
C ASP A 168 4.65 36.59 17.59
N LEU A 169 4.57 35.34 18.02
CA LEU A 169 4.43 34.98 19.44
C LEU A 169 5.77 34.73 20.14
N VAL A 170 6.87 34.78 19.40
CA VAL A 170 8.25 34.67 19.90
C VAL A 170 9.07 35.90 19.54
N ASP A 171 8.39 37.04 19.41
CA ASP A 171 8.96 38.37 19.14
C ASP A 171 9.92 38.41 17.94
N TYR A 172 9.69 37.55 16.94
CA TYR A 172 10.53 37.42 15.75
C TYR A 172 12.01 37.14 16.07
N SER A 173 12.27 36.38 17.15
CA SER A 173 13.63 36.06 17.62
C SER A 173 14.43 35.24 16.60
N ALA A 174 15.59 35.78 16.18
CA ALA A 174 16.55 35.10 15.32
C ALA A 174 17.17 33.87 16.00
N GLU A 175 17.49 33.99 17.29
CA GLU A 175 18.07 32.90 18.08
C GLU A 175 17.12 31.69 18.15
N ARG A 176 15.82 31.95 18.36
CA ARG A 176 14.81 30.89 18.38
C ARG A 176 14.67 30.20 17.03
N PHE A 177 14.70 30.97 15.95
CA PHE A 177 14.65 30.43 14.59
C PHE A 177 15.84 29.53 14.28
N GLU A 178 17.07 30.00 14.54
CA GLU A 178 18.27 29.20 14.28
C GLU A 178 18.32 27.94 15.15
N ALA A 179 17.92 28.01 16.43
CA ALA A 179 17.87 26.84 17.29
C ALA A 179 16.94 25.75 16.75
N ILE A 180 15.74 26.11 16.28
CA ILE A 180 14.78 25.15 15.68
C ILE A 180 15.32 24.60 14.36
N LYS A 181 15.94 25.45 13.55
CA LYS A 181 16.54 25.06 12.27
C LYS A 181 17.67 24.05 12.47
N GLU A 182 18.61 24.32 13.37
CA GLU A 182 19.72 23.41 13.69
C GLU A 182 19.21 22.07 14.24
N GLU A 183 18.24 22.09 15.16
CA GLU A 183 17.62 20.88 15.70
C GLU A 183 16.98 20.03 14.59
N TYR A 184 16.25 20.67 13.67
CA TYR A 184 15.58 19.99 12.57
C TYR A 184 16.57 19.44 11.53
N GLU A 185 17.57 20.24 11.13
CA GLU A 185 18.60 19.81 10.16
C GLU A 185 19.42 18.63 10.71
N ALA A 186 19.75 18.63 12.00
CA ALA A 186 20.43 17.52 12.65
C ALA A 186 19.59 16.22 12.62
N PHE A 187 18.29 16.33 12.84
CA PHE A 187 17.37 15.21 12.73
C PHE A 187 17.18 14.73 11.28
N ALA A 188 17.10 15.65 10.32
CA ALA A 188 16.76 15.36 8.94
C ALA A 188 17.95 14.86 8.10
N ALA A 189 19.18 14.89 8.64
CA ALA A 189 20.41 14.50 7.95
C ALA A 189 20.34 13.09 7.33
N ASP A 190 19.74 12.13 8.03
CA ASP A 190 19.64 10.73 7.57
C ASP A 190 18.40 10.46 6.70
N LEU A 191 17.54 11.46 6.47
CA LEU A 191 16.30 11.30 5.71
C LEU A 191 16.49 11.46 4.19
N GLY A 192 17.69 11.81 3.72
CA GLY A 192 18.00 11.86 2.29
C GLY A 192 17.28 12.97 1.52
N PHE A 193 16.92 14.07 2.18
CA PHE A 193 16.45 15.28 1.51
C PHE A 193 17.59 15.95 0.75
N GLU A 194 17.32 16.42 -0.47
CA GLU A 194 18.32 17.14 -1.28
C GLU A 194 18.46 18.59 -0.82
N LYS A 195 17.33 19.21 -0.45
CA LYS A 195 17.29 20.61 -0.04
C LYS A 195 16.23 20.85 1.02
N ILE A 196 16.67 21.42 2.13
CA ILE A 196 15.81 21.93 3.20
C ILE A 196 15.94 23.45 3.20
N THR A 197 14.84 24.17 3.01
CA THR A 197 14.82 25.64 3.05
C THR A 197 13.96 26.11 4.20
N SER A 198 14.59 26.75 5.19
CA SER A 198 13.91 27.25 6.39
C SER A 198 13.42 28.68 6.20
N VAL A 199 12.15 28.94 6.52
CA VAL A 199 11.49 30.24 6.36
C VAL A 199 10.78 30.61 7.68
N PRO A 200 11.13 31.74 8.34
CA PRO A 200 10.41 32.23 9.50
C PRO A 200 9.13 32.91 9.04
N ILE A 201 7.96 32.41 9.43
CA ILE A 201 6.67 32.94 8.98
C ILE A 201 5.73 33.28 10.15
N SER A 202 4.74 34.14 9.86
CA SER A 202 3.51 34.22 10.65
C SER A 202 2.32 34.06 9.71
N ALA A 203 1.71 32.87 9.72
CA ALA A 203 0.53 32.55 8.91
C ALA A 203 -0.63 33.55 9.14
N LEU A 204 -0.78 34.03 10.39
CA LEU A 204 -1.83 34.96 10.77
C LEU A 204 -1.53 36.39 10.29
N LYS A 205 -0.31 36.88 10.55
CA LYS A 205 0.07 38.28 10.27
C LYS A 205 0.59 38.51 8.85
N GLY A 206 0.91 37.45 8.11
CA GLY A 206 1.34 37.50 6.71
C GLY A 206 2.85 37.61 6.51
N ASP A 207 3.63 37.62 7.60
CA ASP A 207 5.08 37.83 7.56
C ASP A 207 5.80 36.70 6.79
N ASN A 208 6.61 37.09 5.79
CA ASN A 208 7.42 36.21 4.92
C ASN A 208 6.62 35.16 4.11
N ILE A 209 5.30 35.33 3.96
CA ILE A 209 4.48 34.46 3.10
C ILE A 209 4.61 34.88 1.63
N ILE A 210 4.20 36.10 1.29
CA ILE A 210 4.34 36.68 -0.05
C ILE A 210 5.48 37.68 -0.08
N GLU A 211 5.44 38.65 0.82
CA GLU A 211 6.40 39.76 0.89
C GLU A 211 7.38 39.56 2.07
N PRO A 212 8.64 40.02 1.94
CA PRO A 212 9.59 40.01 3.05
C PRO A 212 9.08 40.85 4.23
N SER A 213 9.22 40.32 5.45
CA SER A 213 8.80 41.03 6.66
C SER A 213 9.87 41.99 7.15
N ALA A 214 9.47 43.24 7.40
CA ALA A 214 10.31 44.23 8.09
C ALA A 214 10.62 43.86 9.56
N ARG A 215 9.88 42.90 10.15
CA ARG A 215 10.06 42.44 11.53
C ARG A 215 11.14 41.38 11.67
N THR A 216 11.56 40.78 10.56
CA THR A 216 12.68 39.82 10.50
C THR A 216 13.82 40.36 9.64
N PRO A 217 14.44 41.51 9.99
CA PRO A 217 15.52 42.10 9.17
C PRO A 217 16.78 41.22 9.10
N TRP A 218 16.91 40.29 10.03
CA TRP A 218 17.98 39.30 10.10
C TRP A 218 17.79 38.12 9.12
N TYR A 219 16.60 37.95 8.55
CA TYR A 219 16.32 36.88 7.59
C TYR A 219 16.55 37.39 6.16
N HIS A 220 17.45 36.73 5.43
CA HIS A 220 17.82 37.08 4.05
C HIS A 220 17.42 36.00 3.02
N GLY A 221 16.66 34.99 3.45
CA GLY A 221 16.16 33.94 2.56
C GLY A 221 14.91 34.34 1.77
N PRO A 222 14.39 33.45 0.91
CA PRO A 222 13.19 33.71 0.13
C PRO A 222 11.93 33.71 1.00
N THR A 223 10.88 34.42 0.56
CA THR A 223 9.54 34.22 1.11
C THR A 223 9.00 32.85 0.72
N LEU A 224 8.00 32.35 1.45
CA LEU A 224 7.40 31.04 1.16
C LEU A 224 6.90 30.95 -0.30
N LEU A 225 6.18 31.97 -0.76
CA LEU A 225 5.66 31.98 -2.13
C LEU A 225 6.78 32.10 -3.15
N ALA A 226 7.79 32.95 -2.91
CA ALA A 226 8.92 33.09 -3.82
C ALA A 226 9.69 31.77 -3.97
N TYR A 227 9.85 31.01 -2.89
CA TYR A 227 10.42 29.66 -2.96
C TYR A 227 9.53 28.73 -3.80
N LEU A 228 8.23 28.66 -3.54
CA LEU A 228 7.31 27.78 -4.28
C LEU A 228 7.25 28.12 -5.78
N GLU A 229 7.39 29.39 -6.15
CA GLU A 229 7.50 29.82 -7.54
C GLU A 229 8.78 29.39 -8.23
N THR A 230 9.90 29.34 -7.50
CA THR A 230 11.25 29.16 -8.07
C THR A 230 11.84 27.77 -7.87
N VAL A 231 11.26 26.96 -6.98
CA VAL A 231 11.76 25.60 -6.71
C VAL A 231 11.65 24.76 -7.98
N GLU A 232 12.81 24.38 -8.50
CA GLU A 232 12.90 23.39 -9.56
C GLU A 232 12.63 22.03 -8.93
N VAL A 233 11.40 21.54 -9.16
CA VAL A 233 11.12 20.13 -8.89
C VAL A 233 11.60 19.40 -10.13
N ALA A 234 12.78 18.80 -9.99
CA ALA A 234 13.40 17.99 -11.00
C ALA A 234 12.35 16.98 -11.53
N ASN A 235 11.89 17.19 -12.76
CA ASN A 235 11.06 16.21 -13.45
C ASN A 235 12.00 15.27 -14.21
N ASP A 236 12.96 14.70 -13.48
CA ASP A 236 13.97 13.74 -13.96
C ASP A 236 13.31 12.48 -14.54
N ALA A 237 11.99 12.35 -14.38
CA ALA A 237 11.21 11.35 -15.07
C ALA A 237 11.59 11.27 -16.55
N CYS A 238 11.79 12.40 -17.26
CA CYS A 238 12.19 12.38 -18.68
C CYS A 238 13.66 11.97 -18.90
N GLU A 239 14.57 12.22 -17.95
CA GLU A 239 15.99 11.87 -18.05
C GLU A 239 16.25 10.39 -17.68
N LYS A 240 15.34 9.79 -16.93
CA LYS A 240 15.39 8.38 -16.54
C LYS A 240 15.19 7.45 -17.73
N PRO A 241 15.62 6.18 -17.62
CA PRO A 241 15.33 5.18 -18.64
C PRO A 241 13.84 5.06 -18.96
N PHE A 242 13.53 4.77 -20.23
CA PHE A 242 12.17 4.59 -20.67
C PHE A 242 11.46 3.46 -19.91
N ARG A 243 10.25 3.77 -19.43
CA ARG A 243 9.30 2.83 -18.81
C ARG A 243 7.89 3.18 -19.24
N MET A 244 7.15 2.21 -19.77
CA MET A 244 5.74 2.36 -20.07
C MET A 244 4.98 1.09 -19.68
N PRO A 245 4.26 1.10 -18.54
CA PRO A 245 3.36 0.02 -18.17
C PRO A 245 2.23 -0.10 -19.19
N VAL A 246 2.02 -1.31 -19.72
CA VAL A 246 0.95 -1.60 -20.67
C VAL A 246 -0.36 -1.73 -19.91
N GLN A 247 -1.27 -0.80 -20.15
CA GLN A 247 -2.59 -0.74 -19.52
C GLN A 247 -3.64 -1.49 -20.34
N TRP A 248 -3.47 -1.49 -21.67
CA TRP A 248 -4.43 -2.07 -22.61
C TRP A 248 -3.75 -2.46 -23.92
N VAL A 249 -4.23 -3.52 -24.56
CA VAL A 249 -3.82 -3.92 -25.91
C VAL A 249 -4.98 -3.61 -26.85
N ASN A 250 -4.80 -2.60 -27.70
CA ASN A 250 -5.79 -2.13 -28.64
C ASN A 250 -5.66 -2.89 -29.97
N ARG A 251 -6.75 -3.54 -30.39
CA ARG A 251 -6.90 -4.21 -31.68
C ARG A 251 -8.30 -3.92 -32.24
N PRO A 252 -8.48 -2.77 -32.91
CA PRO A 252 -9.76 -2.41 -33.53
C PRO A 252 -10.05 -3.26 -34.79
N ASP A 253 -9.00 -3.75 -35.46
CA ASP A 253 -9.08 -4.59 -36.66
C ASP A 253 -7.88 -5.58 -36.70
N LEU A 254 -7.76 -6.33 -37.80
CA LEU A 254 -6.71 -7.35 -37.99
C LEU A 254 -5.33 -6.76 -38.28
N ASP A 255 -5.26 -5.52 -38.77
CA ASP A 255 -4.03 -4.88 -39.24
C ASP A 255 -3.44 -3.94 -38.20
N PHE A 256 -4.21 -3.56 -37.17
CA PHE A 256 -3.74 -2.69 -36.09
C PHE A 256 -3.59 -3.42 -34.76
N ARG A 257 -2.37 -3.39 -34.22
CA ARG A 257 -2.08 -3.77 -32.83
C ARG A 257 -1.28 -2.67 -32.13
N GLY A 258 -1.92 -2.00 -31.18
CA GLY A 258 -1.31 -0.95 -30.38
C GLY A 258 -1.30 -1.29 -28.89
N PHE A 259 -0.24 -0.88 -28.19
CA PHE A 259 -0.09 -1.03 -26.75
C PHE A 259 -0.30 0.31 -26.08
N CYS A 260 -1.41 0.45 -25.35
CA CYS A 260 -1.79 1.70 -24.70
C CYS A 260 -1.25 1.75 -23.27
N GLY A 261 -0.76 2.91 -22.87
CA GLY A 261 -0.25 3.15 -21.53
C GLY A 261 0.21 4.59 -21.34
N THR A 262 0.45 4.96 -20.10
CA THR A 262 1.09 6.24 -19.77
C THR A 262 2.59 6.01 -19.66
N VAL A 263 3.39 6.83 -20.34
CA VAL A 263 4.85 6.80 -20.19
C VAL A 263 5.18 7.16 -18.74
N GLY A 264 5.73 6.20 -17.99
CA GLY A 264 6.07 6.38 -16.57
C GLY A 264 7.38 7.14 -16.38
N SER A 265 8.34 6.93 -17.29
CA SER A 265 9.62 7.65 -17.34
C SER A 265 10.26 7.53 -18.72
N GLY A 266 11.25 8.37 -18.96
CA GLY A 266 12.03 8.50 -20.17
C GLY A 266 11.28 9.17 -21.30
N VAL A 267 11.92 9.07 -22.46
CA VAL A 267 11.43 9.54 -23.74
C VAL A 267 11.48 8.36 -24.71
N ILE A 268 10.53 8.31 -25.63
CA ILE A 268 10.46 7.30 -26.69
C ILE A 268 10.13 7.95 -28.03
N ARG A 269 10.79 7.48 -29.09
CA ARG A 269 10.60 7.95 -30.47
C ARG A 269 10.36 6.76 -31.41
N PRO A 270 9.69 6.96 -32.55
CA PRO A 270 9.69 5.98 -33.63
C PRO A 270 11.12 5.56 -34.00
N GLY A 271 11.34 4.26 -34.14
CA GLY A 271 12.64 3.63 -34.41
C GLY A 271 13.41 3.15 -33.17
N ASP A 272 13.06 3.65 -31.97
CA ASP A 272 13.70 3.22 -30.72
C ASP A 272 13.43 1.74 -30.44
N GLU A 273 14.44 1.05 -29.91
CA GLU A 273 14.29 -0.33 -29.45
C GLU A 273 13.65 -0.36 -28.05
N VAL A 274 12.75 -1.32 -27.86
CA VAL A 274 12.09 -1.61 -26.59
C VAL A 274 12.25 -3.08 -26.25
N VAL A 275 12.24 -3.40 -24.96
CA VAL A 275 12.23 -4.76 -24.43
C VAL A 275 11.03 -4.97 -23.52
N VAL A 276 10.50 -6.19 -23.54
CA VAL A 276 9.49 -6.69 -22.61
C VAL A 276 10.22 -7.52 -21.55
N PRO A 277 10.39 -7.06 -20.30
CA PRO A 277 11.21 -7.76 -19.31
C PRO A 277 10.68 -9.15 -18.93
N SER A 278 9.38 -9.38 -19.03
CA SER A 278 8.74 -10.67 -18.71
C SER A 278 9.11 -11.77 -19.70
N SER A 279 9.20 -11.47 -20.99
CA SER A 279 9.59 -12.43 -22.04
C SER A 279 11.05 -12.30 -22.49
N GLY A 280 11.68 -11.16 -22.21
CA GLY A 280 13.00 -10.80 -22.72
C GLY A 280 13.03 -10.42 -24.20
N GLN A 281 11.89 -10.46 -24.90
CA GLN A 281 11.78 -10.14 -26.31
C GLN A 281 11.99 -8.64 -26.55
N THR A 282 12.62 -8.32 -27.69
CA THR A 282 12.88 -6.95 -28.13
C THR A 282 12.14 -6.66 -29.43
N SER A 283 11.74 -5.42 -29.63
CA SER A 283 11.22 -4.93 -30.90
C SER A 283 11.54 -3.43 -31.05
N ARG A 284 11.14 -2.82 -32.16
CA ARG A 284 11.25 -1.38 -32.40
C ARG A 284 9.90 -0.72 -32.48
N VAL A 285 9.80 0.48 -31.91
CA VAL A 285 8.61 1.33 -32.03
C VAL A 285 8.44 1.76 -33.47
N GLU A 286 7.30 1.44 -34.07
CA GLU A 286 6.98 1.86 -35.44
C GLU A 286 6.32 3.25 -35.44
N ARG A 287 5.29 3.43 -34.62
CA ARG A 287 4.52 4.68 -34.50
C ARG A 287 4.08 4.91 -33.06
N ILE A 288 4.00 6.18 -32.69
CA ILE A 288 3.40 6.65 -31.45
C ILE A 288 2.06 7.29 -31.82
N VAL A 289 0.96 6.68 -31.44
CA VAL A 289 -0.40 7.08 -31.85
C VAL A 289 -1.15 7.70 -30.68
N THR A 290 -1.79 8.85 -30.93
CA THR A 290 -2.69 9.53 -30.00
C THR A 290 -4.01 9.86 -30.67
N MET A 291 -4.95 10.45 -29.92
CA MET A 291 -6.23 10.90 -30.47
C MET A 291 -6.04 11.99 -31.55
N ASP A 292 -5.04 12.85 -31.38
CA ASP A 292 -4.77 14.00 -32.26
C ASP A 292 -3.85 13.62 -33.45
N GLY A 293 -3.51 12.33 -33.58
CA GLY A 293 -2.63 11.80 -34.61
C GLY A 293 -1.33 11.22 -34.05
N ASP A 294 -0.38 10.98 -34.95
CA ASP A 294 0.91 10.40 -34.62
C ASP A 294 1.87 11.45 -34.04
N LEU A 295 2.68 11.04 -33.07
CA LEU A 295 3.72 11.85 -32.47
C LEU A 295 5.11 11.40 -32.93
N GLU A 296 6.01 12.37 -33.11
CA GLU A 296 7.43 12.10 -33.36
C GLU A 296 8.18 11.70 -32.07
N GLU A 297 7.63 12.05 -30.91
CA GLU A 297 8.21 11.80 -29.60
C GLU A 297 7.11 11.73 -28.54
N ALA A 298 7.29 10.84 -27.56
CA ALA A 298 6.51 10.86 -26.32
C ALA A 298 7.42 10.85 -25.09
N PHE A 299 6.98 11.52 -24.03
CA PHE A 299 7.73 11.69 -22.79
C PHE A 299 6.89 11.34 -21.55
N ALA A 300 7.55 11.22 -20.41
CA ALA A 300 6.94 10.87 -19.13
C ALA A 300 5.68 11.70 -18.81
N GLY A 301 4.60 11.02 -18.44
CA GLY A 301 3.28 11.59 -18.13
C GLY A 301 2.29 11.57 -19.30
N GLN A 302 2.74 11.37 -20.55
CA GLN A 302 1.83 11.29 -21.69
C GLN A 302 1.19 9.90 -21.83
N ALA A 303 -0.12 9.88 -22.09
CA ALA A 303 -0.85 8.66 -22.45
C ALA A 303 -0.77 8.46 -23.97
N VAL A 304 -0.18 7.35 -24.40
CA VAL A 304 0.08 7.07 -25.81
C VAL A 304 -0.23 5.62 -26.15
N THR A 305 -0.38 5.35 -27.44
CA THR A 305 -0.43 3.99 -27.99
C THR A 305 0.83 3.74 -28.82
N LEU A 306 1.63 2.75 -28.43
CA LEU A 306 2.79 2.35 -29.21
C LEU A 306 2.44 1.20 -30.14
N THR A 307 2.80 1.32 -31.40
CA THR A 307 2.82 0.20 -32.36
C THR A 307 4.26 -0.29 -32.50
N LEU A 308 4.44 -1.59 -32.70
CA LEU A 308 5.76 -2.22 -32.80
C LEU A 308 5.91 -2.88 -34.17
N SER A 309 7.15 -2.88 -34.66
CA SER A 309 7.52 -3.48 -35.95
C SER A 309 7.46 -5.01 -35.97
N ASP A 310 7.63 -5.66 -34.82
CA ASP A 310 7.57 -7.11 -34.69
C ASP A 310 6.33 -7.55 -33.89
N GLU A 311 5.77 -8.70 -34.27
CA GLU A 311 4.72 -9.35 -33.48
C GLU A 311 5.31 -10.09 -32.27
N ILE A 312 5.51 -9.36 -31.17
CA ILE A 312 5.93 -9.94 -29.88
C ILE A 312 4.76 -10.10 -28.92
N ASP A 313 4.87 -11.05 -27.98
CA ASP A 313 3.80 -11.28 -27.00
C ASP A 313 3.88 -10.27 -25.87
N ILE A 314 2.80 -9.48 -25.73
CA ILE A 314 2.66 -8.38 -24.77
C ILE A 314 1.20 -8.34 -24.36
N SER A 315 0.99 -8.34 -23.04
CA SER A 315 -0.32 -8.31 -22.40
C SER A 315 -0.44 -7.13 -21.44
N ARG A 316 -1.67 -6.86 -20.97
CA ARG A 316 -1.89 -5.91 -19.88
C ARG A 316 -1.09 -6.32 -18.65
N GLY A 317 -0.41 -5.35 -18.04
CA GLY A 317 0.43 -5.57 -16.87
C GLY A 317 1.91 -5.79 -17.20
N ASP A 318 2.25 -6.04 -18.47
CA ASP A 318 3.64 -5.99 -18.91
C ASP A 318 4.18 -4.56 -18.91
N LEU A 319 5.50 -4.45 -18.98
CA LEU A 319 6.23 -3.19 -18.96
C LEU A 319 7.08 -3.11 -20.22
N LEU A 320 6.92 -2.05 -21.01
CA LEU A 320 7.88 -1.74 -22.07
C LEU A 320 9.01 -0.91 -21.46
N ALA A 321 10.25 -1.29 -21.74
CA ALA A 321 11.44 -0.66 -21.17
C ALA A 321 12.55 -0.47 -22.20
N ALA A 322 13.49 0.43 -21.90
CA ALA A 322 14.73 0.56 -22.67
C ALA A 322 15.60 -0.71 -22.54
N PRO A 323 16.11 -1.31 -23.65
CA PRO A 323 16.86 -2.57 -23.62
C PRO A 323 18.13 -2.56 -22.79
N LEU A 324 18.83 -1.42 -22.73
CA LEU A 324 20.11 -1.26 -22.02
C LEU A 324 19.94 -1.01 -20.51
N ALA A 325 18.72 -0.71 -20.07
CA ALA A 325 18.39 -0.39 -18.68
C ALA A 325 17.16 -1.20 -18.25
N ARG A 326 17.29 -2.53 -18.27
CA ARG A 326 16.19 -3.45 -17.94
C ARG A 326 15.82 -3.35 -16.46
N PRO A 327 14.52 -3.21 -16.14
CA PRO A 327 14.05 -3.29 -14.76
C PRO A 327 14.22 -4.72 -14.22
N ALA A 328 14.14 -4.87 -12.91
CA ALA A 328 14.09 -6.20 -12.30
C ALA A 328 12.79 -6.91 -12.70
N HIS A 329 12.86 -8.21 -12.94
CA HIS A 329 11.69 -9.07 -13.14
C HIS A 329 11.78 -10.22 -12.15
N ALA A 330 10.98 -10.17 -11.08
CA ALA A 330 11.07 -11.11 -9.97
C ALA A 330 9.71 -11.33 -9.30
N ASP A 331 9.56 -12.46 -8.64
CA ASP A 331 8.41 -12.85 -7.83
C ASP A 331 8.63 -12.56 -6.33
N GLN A 332 9.82 -12.11 -5.95
CA GLN A 332 10.16 -11.74 -4.58
C GLN A 332 11.01 -10.47 -4.52
N PHE A 333 10.66 -9.58 -3.59
CA PHE A 333 11.38 -8.31 -3.39
C PHE A 333 11.26 -7.83 -1.94
N GLU A 334 12.21 -7.01 -1.53
CA GLU A 334 12.13 -6.26 -0.28
C GLU A 334 11.39 -4.95 -0.53
N ALA A 335 10.53 -4.56 0.41
CA ALA A 335 9.82 -3.29 0.36
C ALA A 335 9.68 -2.66 1.74
N HIS A 336 9.61 -1.34 1.75
CA HIS A 336 9.04 -0.60 2.85
C HIS A 336 7.52 -0.62 2.72
N LEU A 337 6.81 -0.96 3.80
CA LEU A 337 5.36 -1.05 3.83
C LEU A 337 4.83 -0.10 4.91
N VAL A 338 3.94 0.80 4.52
CA VAL A 338 3.13 1.61 5.44
C VAL A 338 1.77 0.95 5.59
N TRP A 339 1.42 0.55 6.81
CA TRP A 339 0.14 -0.07 7.09
C TRP A 339 -0.93 0.99 7.35
N MET A 340 -2.11 0.81 6.75
CA MET A 340 -3.17 1.83 6.68
C MET A 340 -4.54 1.30 7.13
N HIS A 341 -4.60 0.07 7.64
CA HIS A 341 -5.81 -0.58 8.12
C HIS A 341 -5.80 -0.71 9.65
N GLU A 342 -6.99 -0.74 10.26
CA GLU A 342 -7.16 -0.92 11.71
C GLU A 342 -6.75 -2.34 12.13
N ASP A 343 -7.19 -3.35 11.39
CA ASP A 343 -6.72 -4.72 11.58
C ASP A 343 -5.24 -4.82 11.27
N ALA A 344 -4.47 -5.43 12.17
CA ALA A 344 -3.03 -5.55 12.01
C ALA A 344 -2.65 -6.45 10.83
N LEU A 345 -1.55 -6.11 10.16
CA LEU A 345 -0.91 -6.98 9.18
C LEU A 345 -0.48 -8.28 9.86
N LEU A 346 -1.00 -9.41 9.36
CA LEU A 346 -0.56 -10.74 9.73
C LEU A 346 0.41 -11.29 8.65
N PRO A 347 1.66 -11.63 9.00
CA PRO A 347 2.57 -12.33 8.09
C PRO A 347 1.99 -13.66 7.60
N GLY A 348 2.32 -14.02 6.36
CA GLY A 348 1.85 -15.24 5.71
C GLY A 348 0.41 -15.18 5.18
N ARG A 349 -0.40 -14.19 5.59
CA ARG A 349 -1.75 -13.98 5.05
C ARG A 349 -1.65 -13.55 3.59
N SER A 350 -2.57 -14.05 2.76
CA SER A 350 -2.65 -13.67 1.34
C SER A 350 -3.41 -12.36 1.18
N TYR A 351 -2.79 -11.40 0.48
CA TYR A 351 -3.38 -10.14 0.04
C TYR A 351 -3.37 -10.08 -1.49
N LEU A 352 -4.05 -9.10 -2.09
CA LEU A 352 -3.78 -8.71 -3.48
C LEU A 352 -2.76 -7.56 -3.48
N ILE A 353 -1.70 -7.69 -4.27
CA ILE A 353 -0.84 -6.56 -4.60
C ILE A 353 -1.32 -5.94 -5.90
N LYS A 354 -1.41 -4.61 -5.95
CA LYS A 354 -1.64 -3.86 -7.18
C LYS A 354 -0.43 -2.97 -7.47
N THR A 355 0.18 -3.19 -8.63
CA THR A 355 1.30 -2.40 -9.16
C THR A 355 1.05 -2.13 -10.65
N GLY A 356 1.13 -0.86 -11.06
CA GLY A 356 0.76 -0.43 -12.40
C GLY A 356 -0.65 -0.93 -12.80
N ALA A 357 -0.73 -1.69 -13.90
CA ALA A 357 -1.96 -2.27 -14.41
C ALA A 357 -2.24 -3.71 -13.93
N THR A 358 -1.37 -4.25 -13.07
CA THR A 358 -1.37 -5.64 -12.58
C THR A 358 -1.96 -5.72 -11.17
N THR A 359 -2.86 -6.67 -10.94
CA THR A 359 -3.34 -7.05 -9.61
C THR A 359 -3.18 -8.56 -9.47
N ILE A 360 -2.38 -9.03 -8.50
CA ILE A 360 -2.11 -10.46 -8.30
C ILE A 360 -2.05 -10.81 -6.81
N PRO A 361 -2.26 -12.07 -6.42
CA PRO A 361 -2.01 -12.52 -5.06
C PRO A 361 -0.56 -12.28 -4.61
N ALA A 362 -0.41 -11.82 -3.37
CA ALA A 362 0.84 -11.59 -2.69
C ALA A 362 0.79 -12.09 -1.25
N GLN A 363 1.93 -12.44 -0.69
CA GLN A 363 2.11 -12.75 0.71
C GLN A 363 3.23 -11.89 1.27
N VAL A 364 3.02 -11.37 2.48
CA VAL A 364 4.05 -10.62 3.21
C VAL A 364 4.75 -11.59 4.14
N SER A 365 6.08 -11.69 4.05
CA SER A 365 6.89 -12.49 4.96
C SER A 365 6.89 -11.91 6.37
N ASP A 366 7.55 -12.59 7.31
CA ASP A 366 7.93 -11.96 8.58
C ASP A 366 8.63 -10.62 8.33
N LEU A 367 8.31 -9.64 9.17
CA LEU A 367 8.95 -8.33 9.14
C LEU A 367 10.43 -8.48 9.51
N LYS A 368 11.31 -7.81 8.76
CA LYS A 368 12.71 -7.67 9.14
C LYS A 368 12.85 -6.80 10.38
N TYR A 369 12.14 -5.67 10.37
CA TYR A 369 11.99 -4.77 11.49
C TYR A 369 10.84 -3.79 11.22
N LYS A 370 10.32 -3.21 12.30
CA LYS A 370 9.47 -2.03 12.30
C LYS A 370 10.34 -0.79 12.44
N VAL A 371 9.91 0.32 11.87
CA VAL A 371 10.55 1.62 12.13
C VAL A 371 9.62 2.39 13.05
N ASN A 372 10.13 2.71 14.23
CA ASN A 372 9.46 3.64 15.11
C ASN A 372 9.50 5.02 14.47
N VAL A 373 8.37 5.48 13.96
CA VAL A 373 8.28 6.76 13.23
C VAL A 373 8.60 7.98 14.11
N ASN A 374 8.59 7.83 15.43
CA ASN A 374 8.86 8.90 16.39
C ASN A 374 10.36 9.02 16.71
N SER A 375 11.10 7.90 16.73
CA SER A 375 12.52 7.85 17.10
C SER A 375 13.45 7.45 15.95
N LEU A 376 12.90 6.99 14.83
CA LEU A 376 13.57 6.35 13.69
C LEU A 376 14.32 5.05 14.04
N GLN A 377 14.13 4.53 15.25
CA GLN A 377 14.78 3.29 15.67
C GLN A 377 14.13 2.08 15.01
N ARG A 378 14.95 1.07 14.73
CA ARG A 378 14.50 -0.22 14.25
C ARG A 378 14.06 -1.07 15.43
N GLU A 379 12.81 -1.51 15.39
CA GLU A 379 12.19 -2.34 16.43
C GLU A 379 11.89 -3.73 15.87
N ALA A 380 12.04 -4.76 16.70
CA ALA A 380 11.56 -6.09 16.34
C ALA A 380 10.04 -6.13 16.45
N GLY A 381 9.37 -6.72 15.47
CA GLY A 381 7.93 -6.93 15.53
C GLY A 381 7.51 -7.95 14.48
N LYS A 382 6.40 -8.65 14.74
CA LYS A 382 5.83 -9.62 13.81
C LYS A 382 4.70 -9.02 12.96
N THR A 383 3.98 -8.03 13.48
CA THR A 383 2.80 -7.43 12.84
C THR A 383 3.00 -5.92 12.65
N LEU A 384 2.21 -5.33 11.75
CA LEU A 384 2.07 -3.87 11.63
C LEU A 384 0.66 -3.45 12.00
N GLU A 385 0.55 -2.53 12.95
CA GLU A 385 -0.69 -1.86 13.31
C GLU A 385 -0.89 -0.60 12.47
N LEU A 386 -2.06 0.03 12.62
CA LEU A 386 -2.43 1.22 11.86
C LEU A 386 -1.35 2.31 11.95
N ASN A 387 -0.91 2.79 10.79
CA ASN A 387 0.10 3.83 10.60
C ASN A 387 1.54 3.44 10.97
N GLU A 388 1.81 2.16 11.23
CA GLU A 388 3.17 1.68 11.40
C GLU A 388 3.86 1.44 10.07
N VAL A 389 5.19 1.57 10.09
CA VAL A 389 6.04 1.33 8.93
C VAL A 389 6.93 0.13 9.21
N GLY A 390 6.92 -0.85 8.32
CA GLY A 390 7.76 -2.04 8.40
C GLY A 390 8.63 -2.21 7.16
N VAL A 391 9.70 -2.98 7.31
CA VAL A 391 10.47 -3.52 6.19
C VAL A 391 10.23 -5.02 6.12
N CYS A 392 9.78 -5.51 4.98
CA CYS A 392 9.38 -6.90 4.78
C CYS A 392 9.77 -7.39 3.39
N ASN A 393 9.87 -8.71 3.24
CA ASN A 393 9.90 -9.32 1.92
C ASN A 393 8.46 -9.59 1.48
N ILE A 394 8.19 -9.41 0.20
CA ILE A 394 6.91 -9.73 -0.41
C ILE A 394 7.17 -10.78 -1.48
N SER A 395 6.37 -11.85 -1.44
CA SER A 395 6.28 -12.82 -2.51
C SER A 395 4.98 -12.62 -3.28
N VAL A 396 5.04 -12.74 -4.59
CA VAL A 396 3.88 -12.61 -5.48
C VAL A 396 3.69 -13.90 -6.28
N SER A 397 2.45 -14.22 -6.65
CA SER A 397 2.15 -15.49 -7.34
C SER A 397 2.70 -15.57 -8.76
N LYS A 398 3.00 -14.42 -9.39
CA LYS A 398 3.62 -14.31 -10.72
C LYS A 398 4.69 -13.23 -10.68
N ALA A 399 5.85 -13.48 -11.29
CA ALA A 399 6.90 -12.49 -11.40
C ALA A 399 6.41 -11.19 -12.05
N ILE A 400 6.81 -10.06 -11.46
CA ILE A 400 6.45 -8.72 -11.92
C ILE A 400 7.71 -7.92 -12.27
N SER A 401 7.54 -6.96 -13.18
CA SER A 401 8.61 -6.06 -13.59
C SER A 401 8.54 -4.76 -12.78
N PHE A 402 9.64 -4.39 -12.11
CA PHE A 402 9.69 -3.22 -11.24
C PHE A 402 11.10 -2.63 -11.16
N ASP A 403 11.18 -1.39 -10.70
CA ASP A 403 12.42 -0.70 -10.34
C ASP A 403 12.40 -0.39 -8.84
N PRO A 404 13.55 -0.14 -8.20
CA PRO A 404 13.59 0.47 -6.89
C PRO A 404 12.80 1.79 -6.88
N TYR A 405 11.95 2.02 -5.86
CA TYR A 405 11.12 3.23 -5.76
C TYR A 405 11.94 4.52 -5.81
N ARG A 406 13.16 4.48 -5.24
CA ARG A 406 14.11 5.61 -5.24
C ARG A 406 14.61 5.96 -6.64
N GLU A 407 14.70 4.97 -7.52
CA GLU A 407 15.11 5.14 -8.92
C GLU A 407 13.91 5.52 -9.78
N ASN A 408 12.81 4.77 -9.70
CA ASN A 408 11.60 5.05 -10.45
C ASN A 408 10.33 4.84 -9.62
N ARG A 409 9.69 5.96 -9.27
CA ARG A 409 8.45 5.92 -8.48
C ARG A 409 7.29 5.30 -9.24
N ALA A 410 7.25 5.37 -10.58
CA ALA A 410 6.11 4.88 -11.36
C ALA A 410 6.00 3.35 -11.36
N THR A 411 7.12 2.65 -11.28
CA THR A 411 7.24 1.19 -11.32
C THR A 411 7.65 0.57 -9.99
N GLY A 412 8.18 1.35 -9.05
CA GLY A 412 8.60 0.89 -7.73
C GLY A 412 7.56 1.04 -6.62
N ASN A 413 6.32 1.37 -6.94
CA ASN A 413 5.23 1.50 -5.97
C ASN A 413 4.21 0.37 -6.10
N PHE A 414 3.51 0.09 -5.00
CA PHE A 414 2.35 -0.78 -4.99
C PHE A 414 1.41 -0.47 -3.82
N ILE A 415 0.20 -1.01 -3.89
CA ILE A 415 -0.72 -1.09 -2.75
C ILE A 415 -1.04 -2.55 -2.43
N LEU A 416 -1.33 -2.84 -1.17
CA LEU A 416 -1.92 -4.08 -0.72
C LEU A 416 -3.42 -3.88 -0.50
N ILE A 417 -4.20 -4.85 -0.98
CA ILE A 417 -5.64 -4.87 -0.93
C ILE A 417 -6.07 -6.17 -0.22
N ASP A 418 -6.93 -6.07 0.77
CA ASP A 418 -7.51 -7.24 1.42
C ASP A 418 -8.48 -7.97 0.46
N ARG A 419 -8.39 -9.29 0.42
CA ARG A 419 -9.09 -10.12 -0.59
C ARG A 419 -10.61 -10.17 -0.38
N PHE A 420 -11.09 -9.90 0.84
CA PHE A 420 -12.50 -10.06 1.17
C PHE A 420 -13.22 -8.71 1.20
N SER A 421 -12.66 -7.75 1.93
CA SER A 421 -13.22 -6.40 2.05
C SER A 421 -12.97 -5.53 0.82
N ASN A 422 -12.00 -5.91 -0.02
CA ASN A 422 -11.44 -5.06 -1.10
C ASN A 422 -10.89 -3.72 -0.59
N ALA A 423 -10.64 -3.59 0.72
CA ALA A 423 -10.06 -2.40 1.31
C ALA A 423 -8.57 -2.31 0.95
N THR A 424 -8.08 -1.10 0.66
CA THR A 424 -6.64 -0.85 0.56
C THR A 424 -6.05 -0.81 1.98
N VAL A 425 -5.24 -1.81 2.31
CA VAL A 425 -4.73 -2.04 3.66
C VAL A 425 -3.30 -1.55 3.86
N GLY A 426 -2.53 -1.38 2.79
CA GLY A 426 -1.15 -0.90 2.87
C GLY A 426 -0.65 -0.27 1.58
N ALA A 427 0.34 0.60 1.70
CA ALA A 427 1.06 1.20 0.57
C ALA A 427 2.54 0.88 0.72
N GLY A 428 3.20 0.48 -0.38
CA GLY A 428 4.57 0.03 -0.31
C GLY A 428 5.48 0.60 -1.40
N MET A 429 6.75 0.69 -1.04
CA MET A 429 7.83 1.18 -1.87
C MET A 429 8.87 0.06 -1.99
N ILE A 430 9.06 -0.43 -3.21
CA ILE A 430 9.99 -1.51 -3.51
C ILE A 430 11.42 -1.00 -3.34
N ASP A 431 12.26 -1.75 -2.65
CA ASP A 431 13.69 -1.44 -2.49
C ASP A 431 14.51 -2.20 -3.54
N PHE A 432 14.55 -3.54 -3.47
CA PHE A 432 15.26 -4.35 -4.45
C PHE A 432 14.69 -5.76 -4.60
N ALA A 433 14.94 -6.37 -5.75
CA ALA A 433 14.59 -7.76 -6.03
C ALA A 433 15.43 -8.73 -5.18
N LEU A 434 14.77 -9.72 -4.57
CA LEU A 434 15.45 -10.75 -3.80
C LEU A 434 15.97 -11.82 -4.76
N ARG A 435 17.29 -11.87 -4.95
CA ARG A 435 17.96 -12.80 -5.89
C ARG A 435 18.03 -14.26 -5.41
N ARG A 436 17.10 -14.72 -4.56
CA ARG A 436 17.22 -16.04 -3.92
C ARG A 436 16.80 -17.25 -4.77
N ALA A 437 16.39 -17.09 -6.03
CA ALA A 437 15.92 -18.24 -6.83
C ALA A 437 16.29 -18.26 -8.32
N THR A 438 17.37 -17.61 -8.79
CA THR A 438 17.86 -17.91 -10.16
C THR A 438 18.43 -19.32 -10.31
N ASN A 439 18.73 -20.02 -9.21
CA ASN A 439 19.23 -21.40 -9.23
C ASN A 439 18.17 -22.46 -8.87
N ILE A 440 16.93 -22.05 -8.60
CA ILE A 440 15.84 -22.98 -8.27
C ILE A 440 14.90 -22.99 -9.47
N HIS A 441 15.31 -23.69 -10.52
CA HIS A 441 14.38 -24.07 -11.55
C HIS A 441 13.53 -25.22 -11.02
N TRP A 442 12.22 -25.17 -11.26
CA TRP A 442 11.39 -26.37 -11.17
C TRP A 442 12.01 -27.41 -12.11
N GLN A 443 12.65 -28.41 -11.53
CA GLN A 443 13.17 -29.51 -12.31
C GLN A 443 11.97 -30.27 -12.86
N SER A 444 11.82 -30.31 -14.17
CA SER A 444 10.87 -31.21 -14.82
C SER A 444 11.31 -32.63 -14.50
N LEU A 445 10.58 -33.30 -13.61
CA LEU A 445 10.79 -34.70 -13.30
C LEU A 445 9.96 -35.54 -14.27
N ASP A 446 10.54 -36.60 -14.83
CA ASP A 446 9.83 -37.53 -15.72
C ASP A 446 8.70 -38.29 -15.00
N ILE A 447 8.74 -38.31 -13.66
CA ILE A 447 7.69 -38.88 -12.80
C ILE A 447 6.92 -37.73 -12.17
N ASP A 448 5.73 -37.47 -12.71
CA ASP A 448 4.82 -36.44 -12.26
C ASP A 448 3.70 -37.00 -11.35
N LYS A 449 2.86 -36.09 -10.82
CA LYS A 449 1.69 -36.43 -10.00
C LYS A 449 0.76 -37.44 -10.68
N HIS A 450 0.54 -37.30 -11.98
CA HIS A 450 -0.34 -38.19 -12.75
C HIS A 450 0.18 -39.63 -12.73
N THR A 451 1.47 -39.81 -13.03
CA THR A 451 2.13 -41.12 -13.01
C THR A 451 2.06 -41.78 -11.63
N ARG A 452 2.26 -41.00 -10.55
CA ARG A 452 2.16 -41.50 -9.17
C ARG A 452 0.74 -41.88 -8.78
N ALA A 453 -0.25 -41.08 -9.18
CA ALA A 453 -1.67 -41.34 -8.96
C ALA A 453 -2.14 -42.61 -9.69
N GLU A 454 -1.72 -42.81 -10.94
CA GLU A 454 -2.00 -44.01 -11.72
C GLU A 454 -1.41 -45.27 -11.06
N LEU A 455 -0.15 -45.20 -10.60
CA LEU A 455 0.51 -46.31 -9.92
C LEU A 455 -0.24 -46.75 -8.65
N MET A 456 -0.81 -45.79 -7.91
CA MET A 456 -1.59 -46.06 -6.70
C MET A 456 -3.06 -46.38 -6.97
N GLY A 457 -3.54 -46.27 -8.22
CA GLY A 457 -4.95 -46.50 -8.55
C GLY A 457 -5.92 -45.59 -7.77
N GLN A 458 -5.52 -44.35 -7.49
CA GLN A 458 -6.33 -43.40 -6.72
C GLN A 458 -6.17 -41.97 -7.21
N LYS A 459 -7.19 -41.13 -6.94
CA LYS A 459 -7.10 -39.69 -7.15
C LYS A 459 -6.57 -39.04 -5.88
N PRO A 460 -5.37 -38.43 -5.89
CA PRO A 460 -4.86 -37.71 -4.74
C PRO A 460 -5.76 -36.51 -4.43
N ARG A 461 -5.92 -36.20 -3.15
CA ARG A 461 -6.72 -35.06 -2.67
C ARG A 461 -6.45 -34.79 -1.21
N VAL A 462 -6.73 -33.57 -0.79
CA VAL A 462 -6.77 -33.16 0.62
C VAL A 462 -8.22 -33.18 1.11
N LEU A 463 -8.45 -33.91 2.20
CA LEU A 463 -9.67 -33.81 3.00
C LEU A 463 -9.39 -32.86 4.16
N TRP A 464 -9.85 -31.62 4.06
CA TRP A 464 -9.59 -30.56 5.03
C TRP A 464 -10.73 -30.45 6.04
N PHE A 465 -10.52 -30.99 7.23
CA PHE A 465 -11.51 -30.94 8.30
C PHE A 465 -11.41 -29.61 9.06
N THR A 466 -12.47 -28.80 8.97
CA THR A 466 -12.59 -27.52 9.71
C THR A 466 -13.77 -27.54 10.68
N GLY A 467 -13.70 -26.75 11.75
CA GLY A 467 -14.69 -26.74 12.84
C GLY A 467 -14.08 -26.30 14.17
N LEU A 468 -14.92 -26.09 15.18
CA LEU A 468 -14.50 -25.69 16.53
C LEU A 468 -13.62 -26.75 17.22
N SER A 469 -12.84 -26.34 18.22
CA SER A 469 -12.13 -27.29 19.09
C SER A 469 -13.15 -28.24 19.74
N GLY A 470 -12.85 -29.53 19.90
CA GLY A 470 -13.83 -30.48 20.46
C GLY A 470 -14.98 -30.92 19.53
N ALA A 471 -15.09 -30.37 18.31
CA ALA A 471 -16.10 -30.79 17.32
C ALA A 471 -15.97 -32.25 16.85
N GLY A 472 -14.82 -32.90 17.08
CA GLY A 472 -14.57 -34.31 16.71
C GLY A 472 -13.74 -34.52 15.45
N LYS A 473 -13.15 -33.46 14.88
CA LYS A 473 -12.33 -33.49 13.65
C LYS A 473 -11.29 -34.62 13.61
N SER A 474 -10.36 -34.68 14.56
CA SER A 474 -9.31 -35.71 14.59
C SER A 474 -9.88 -37.11 14.78
N THR A 475 -11.00 -37.26 15.50
CA THR A 475 -11.68 -38.55 15.69
C THR A 475 -12.30 -39.04 14.39
N ILE A 476 -13.03 -38.17 13.68
CA ILE A 476 -13.66 -38.49 12.39
C ILE A 476 -12.59 -38.76 11.34
N ALA A 477 -11.54 -37.92 11.25
CA ALA A 477 -10.43 -38.10 10.32
C ALA A 477 -9.74 -39.46 10.52
N ASN A 478 -9.46 -39.87 11.76
CA ASN A 478 -8.87 -41.19 12.06
C ASN A 478 -9.79 -42.34 11.63
N LEU A 479 -11.11 -42.21 11.79
CA LEU A 479 -12.06 -43.23 11.34
C LEU A 479 -12.15 -43.30 9.81
N VAL A 480 -12.13 -42.15 9.12
CA VAL A 480 -12.07 -42.08 7.65
C VAL A 480 -10.78 -42.73 7.16
N GLU A 481 -9.63 -42.42 7.77
CA GLU A 481 -8.34 -43.03 7.43
C GLU A 481 -8.38 -44.56 7.58
N LYS A 482 -8.90 -45.08 8.69
CA LYS A 482 -9.06 -46.53 8.89
C LYS A 482 -9.93 -47.18 7.82
N LYS A 483 -11.06 -46.55 7.46
CA LYS A 483 -11.95 -47.05 6.40
C LYS A 483 -11.25 -47.02 5.04
N LEU A 484 -10.60 -45.93 4.66
CA LEU A 484 -9.85 -45.80 3.41
C LEU A 484 -8.70 -46.82 3.31
N HIS A 485 -7.96 -47.02 4.40
CA HIS A 485 -6.92 -48.03 4.47
C HIS A 485 -7.48 -49.44 4.26
N SER A 486 -8.66 -49.75 4.81
CA SER A 486 -9.34 -51.05 4.58
C SER A 486 -9.80 -51.24 3.13
N LEU A 487 -10.01 -50.15 2.39
CA LEU A 487 -10.33 -50.13 0.96
C LEU A 487 -9.06 -50.13 0.08
N GLY A 488 -7.88 -50.30 0.68
CA GLY A 488 -6.60 -50.33 -0.03
C GLY A 488 -6.14 -48.96 -0.55
N LYS A 489 -6.68 -47.85 -0.01
CA LYS A 489 -6.25 -46.50 -0.37
C LYS A 489 -5.01 -46.10 0.42
N HIS A 490 -4.12 -45.35 -0.24
CA HIS A 490 -2.89 -44.82 0.35
C HIS A 490 -3.16 -43.44 0.93
N THR A 491 -3.07 -43.33 2.26
CA THR A 491 -3.42 -42.12 3.00
C THR A 491 -2.30 -41.63 3.89
N TYR A 492 -2.38 -40.36 4.28
CA TYR A 492 -1.58 -39.82 5.38
C TYR A 492 -2.36 -38.74 6.13
N THR A 493 -2.35 -38.79 7.47
CA THR A 493 -3.01 -37.79 8.32
C THR A 493 -2.02 -36.75 8.85
N LEU A 494 -2.28 -35.48 8.53
CA LEU A 494 -1.65 -34.32 9.15
C LEU A 494 -2.54 -33.83 10.29
N ASP A 495 -2.14 -34.14 11.52
CA ASP A 495 -2.84 -33.72 12.74
C ASP A 495 -2.18 -32.47 13.38
N GLY A 496 -3.03 -31.59 13.91
CA GLY A 496 -2.65 -30.30 14.48
C GLY A 496 -1.74 -30.37 15.70
N ASP A 497 -1.85 -31.40 16.53
CA ASP A 497 -0.96 -31.58 17.68
C ASP A 497 0.37 -32.19 17.22
N ASN A 498 0.32 -33.19 16.33
CA ASN A 498 1.50 -33.92 15.86
C ASN A 498 2.50 -33.01 15.13
N ILE A 499 2.01 -32.14 14.25
CA ILE A 499 2.87 -31.23 13.49
C ILE A 499 3.55 -30.18 14.37
N ARG A 500 2.95 -29.82 15.51
CA ARG A 500 3.55 -28.90 16.50
C ARG A 500 4.69 -29.53 17.31
N HIS A 501 4.90 -30.84 17.24
CA HIS A 501 6.13 -31.45 17.79
C HIS A 501 7.34 -31.29 16.86
N GLY A 502 7.10 -31.09 15.56
CA GLY A 502 8.13 -31.03 14.52
C GLY A 502 8.09 -29.73 13.73
N LEU A 503 7.44 -29.77 12.56
CA LEU A 503 7.41 -28.70 11.57
C LEU A 503 6.96 -27.33 12.12
N ASN A 504 6.05 -27.33 13.12
CA ASN A 504 5.44 -26.12 13.67
C ASN A 504 5.75 -25.92 15.17
N ARG A 505 6.87 -26.48 15.67
CA ARG A 505 7.25 -26.39 17.10
C ARG A 505 7.59 -24.98 17.60
N ASP A 506 7.94 -24.09 16.69
CA ASP A 506 8.29 -22.69 16.92
C ASP A 506 7.08 -21.76 16.99
N LEU A 507 5.88 -22.25 16.63
CA LEU A 507 4.68 -21.43 16.52
C LEU A 507 3.82 -21.48 17.79
N GLY A 508 3.42 -20.30 18.25
CA GLY A 508 2.45 -20.12 19.33
C GLY A 508 0.99 -20.28 18.87
N PHE A 509 0.09 -19.53 19.52
CA PHE A 509 -1.35 -19.51 19.26
C PHE A 509 -1.90 -18.12 18.93
N THR A 510 -1.02 -17.16 18.66
CA THR A 510 -1.41 -15.84 18.13
C THR A 510 -1.95 -15.98 16.72
N ASP A 511 -2.70 -15.00 16.22
CA ASP A 511 -3.27 -15.07 14.86
C ASP A 511 -2.19 -15.18 13.78
N ALA A 512 -1.08 -14.44 13.91
CA ALA A 512 0.08 -14.58 13.02
C ALA A 512 0.66 -16.00 13.04
N ASP A 513 0.84 -16.59 14.23
CA ASP A 513 1.34 -17.97 14.35
C ASP A 513 0.34 -18.99 13.77
N ARG A 514 -0.97 -18.70 13.81
CA ARG A 514 -2.02 -19.56 13.22
C ARG A 514 -1.99 -19.51 11.70
N VAL A 515 -1.86 -18.32 11.12
CA VAL A 515 -1.73 -18.13 9.67
C VAL A 515 -0.51 -18.91 9.16
N GLU A 516 0.65 -18.75 9.78
CA GLU A 516 1.86 -19.48 9.41
C GLU A 516 1.72 -21.00 9.63
N ASN A 517 1.05 -21.42 10.70
CA ASN A 517 0.77 -22.83 10.97
C ASN A 517 -0.06 -23.46 9.85
N ILE A 518 -1.11 -22.79 9.37
CA ILE A 518 -1.93 -23.28 8.26
C ILE A 518 -1.14 -23.27 6.94
N ARG A 519 -0.36 -22.23 6.66
CA ARG A 519 0.47 -22.13 5.46
C ARG A 519 1.46 -23.30 5.36
N ARG A 520 2.21 -23.61 6.43
CA ARG A 520 3.16 -24.74 6.46
C ARG A 520 2.48 -26.09 6.25
N VAL A 521 1.27 -26.25 6.79
CA VAL A 521 0.48 -27.48 6.66
C VAL A 521 -0.05 -27.63 5.24
N ALA A 522 -0.55 -26.55 4.62
CA ALA A 522 -1.03 -26.55 3.25
C ALA A 522 0.10 -26.92 2.26
N GLU A 523 1.28 -26.33 2.41
CA GLU A 523 2.47 -26.68 1.60
C GLU A 523 2.87 -28.16 1.77
N SER A 524 2.81 -28.67 3.01
CA SER A 524 3.10 -30.08 3.27
C SER A 524 2.05 -31.01 2.64
N ALA A 525 0.76 -30.66 2.75
CA ALA A 525 -0.34 -31.41 2.17
C ALA A 525 -0.23 -31.46 0.63
N LYS A 526 0.16 -30.34 0.01
CA LYS A 526 0.42 -30.25 -1.43
C LYS A 526 1.49 -31.24 -1.88
N LEU A 527 2.60 -31.36 -1.15
CA LEU A 527 3.65 -32.33 -1.47
C LEU A 527 3.17 -33.79 -1.37
N PHE A 528 2.29 -34.11 -0.42
CA PHE A 528 1.70 -35.45 -0.33
C PHE A 528 0.68 -35.73 -1.45
N VAL A 529 -0.10 -34.72 -1.87
CA VAL A 529 -0.97 -34.83 -3.06
C VAL A 529 -0.13 -35.04 -4.32
N ASP A 530 0.95 -34.28 -4.50
CA ASP A 530 1.91 -34.47 -5.59
C ASP A 530 2.52 -35.89 -5.57
N ALA A 531 2.72 -36.48 -4.39
CA ALA A 531 3.16 -37.85 -4.22
C ALA A 531 2.09 -38.92 -4.52
N GLY A 532 0.85 -38.53 -4.84
CA GLY A 532 -0.26 -39.44 -5.17
C GLY A 532 -1.14 -39.85 -3.99
N LEU A 533 -0.97 -39.26 -2.80
CA LEU A 533 -1.68 -39.66 -1.58
C LEU A 533 -3.03 -38.94 -1.39
N ILE A 534 -3.92 -39.57 -0.60
CA ILE A 534 -5.08 -38.90 0.00
C ILE A 534 -4.66 -38.38 1.37
N VAL A 535 -4.71 -37.08 1.57
CA VAL A 535 -4.20 -36.42 2.79
C VAL A 535 -5.39 -36.00 3.65
N LEU A 536 -5.42 -36.42 4.90
CA LEU A 536 -6.41 -35.95 5.87
C LEU A 536 -5.80 -34.86 6.73
N VAL A 537 -6.40 -33.68 6.76
CA VAL A 537 -5.89 -32.54 7.52
C VAL A 537 -6.91 -32.17 8.60
N SER A 538 -6.56 -32.39 9.88
CA SER A 538 -7.44 -32.12 11.02
C SER A 538 -6.91 -30.99 11.89
N PHE A 539 -7.10 -29.75 11.42
CA PHE A 539 -6.61 -28.54 12.09
C PHE A 539 -7.75 -27.63 12.54
N ILE A 540 -7.47 -26.76 13.52
CA ILE A 540 -8.30 -25.59 13.76
C ILE A 540 -7.85 -24.52 12.76
N SER A 541 -8.61 -24.37 11.68
CA SER A 541 -8.43 -23.36 10.63
C SER A 541 -9.54 -22.31 10.76
N PRO A 542 -9.40 -21.34 11.67
CA PRO A 542 -10.50 -20.45 12.07
C PRO A 542 -10.90 -19.47 10.98
N PHE A 543 -9.95 -19.03 10.17
CA PHE A 543 -10.11 -17.97 9.19
C PHE A 543 -10.35 -18.54 7.79
N LYS A 544 -11.24 -17.91 7.02
CA LYS A 544 -11.58 -18.27 5.65
C LYS A 544 -10.41 -18.06 4.70
N SER A 545 -9.65 -16.96 4.84
CA SER A 545 -8.45 -16.66 4.03
C SER A 545 -7.50 -17.82 3.92
N GLU A 546 -7.21 -18.46 5.05
CA GLU A 546 -6.20 -19.49 5.15
C GLU A 546 -6.68 -20.81 4.53
N ARG A 547 -7.99 -21.08 4.58
CA ARG A 547 -8.60 -22.23 3.92
C ARG A 547 -8.68 -22.04 2.40
N ASP A 548 -9.04 -20.84 1.96
CA ASP A 548 -9.03 -20.47 0.52
C ASP A 548 -7.62 -20.51 -0.05
N MET A 549 -6.61 -20.04 0.71
CA MET A 549 -5.20 -20.16 0.33
C MET A 549 -4.76 -21.61 0.17
N ALA A 550 -5.14 -22.50 1.09
CA ALA A 550 -4.85 -23.94 0.97
C ALA A 550 -5.53 -24.58 -0.24
N ARG A 551 -6.77 -24.15 -0.57
CA ARG A 551 -7.52 -24.58 -1.74
C ARG A 551 -6.86 -24.14 -3.06
N GLU A 552 -6.40 -22.89 -3.14
CA GLU A 552 -5.73 -22.31 -4.32
C GLU A 552 -4.36 -22.95 -4.62
N MET A 553 -3.73 -23.60 -3.63
CA MET A 553 -2.45 -24.31 -3.81
C MET A 553 -2.56 -25.63 -4.60
N LEU A 554 -3.78 -26.15 -4.78
CA LEU A 554 -4.09 -27.47 -5.36
C LEU A 554 -4.90 -27.33 -6.65
N GLU A 555 -4.94 -28.37 -7.48
CA GLU A 555 -5.77 -28.34 -8.70
C GLU A 555 -7.26 -28.45 -8.37
N THR A 556 -8.11 -28.04 -9.32
CA THR A 556 -9.56 -28.10 -9.18
C THR A 556 -10.03 -29.52 -8.85
N GLY A 557 -10.73 -29.66 -7.73
CA GLY A 557 -11.24 -30.95 -7.23
C GLY A 557 -10.27 -31.74 -6.35
N GLU A 558 -9.07 -31.22 -6.07
CA GLU A 558 -8.11 -31.85 -5.16
C GLU A 558 -8.22 -31.38 -3.71
N PHE A 559 -8.96 -30.30 -3.44
CA PHE A 559 -9.25 -29.84 -2.07
C PHE A 559 -10.73 -30.04 -1.75
N VAL A 560 -11.01 -30.81 -0.70
CA VAL A 560 -12.36 -31.09 -0.19
C VAL A 560 -12.46 -30.54 1.22
N GLU A 561 -13.22 -29.47 1.40
CA GLU A 561 -13.48 -28.87 2.70
C GLU A 561 -14.62 -29.60 3.42
N VAL A 562 -14.28 -30.23 4.53
CA VAL A 562 -15.20 -30.99 5.38
C VAL A 562 -15.52 -30.16 6.61
N PHE A 563 -16.70 -29.54 6.64
CA PHE A 563 -17.14 -28.75 7.78
C PHE A 563 -17.78 -29.65 8.84
N VAL A 564 -17.08 -29.82 9.95
CA VAL A 564 -17.60 -30.52 11.14
C VAL A 564 -18.42 -29.52 11.96
N ASN A 565 -19.69 -29.40 11.60
CA ASN A 565 -20.64 -28.48 12.21
C ASN A 565 -21.09 -29.06 13.57
N THR A 566 -20.57 -28.49 14.65
CA THR A 566 -20.94 -28.87 16.02
C THR A 566 -21.23 -27.61 16.82
N PRO A 567 -22.39 -27.51 17.48
CA PRO A 567 -22.68 -26.38 18.36
C PRO A 567 -21.60 -26.18 19.44
N LEU A 568 -21.35 -24.92 19.80
CA LEU A 568 -20.31 -24.57 20.78
C LEU A 568 -20.57 -25.23 22.13
N GLU A 569 -21.84 -25.31 22.54
CA GLU A 569 -22.27 -25.90 23.81
C GLU A 569 -21.90 -27.39 23.88
N VAL A 570 -22.06 -28.12 22.77
CA VAL A 570 -21.69 -29.53 22.66
C VAL A 570 -20.17 -29.69 22.68
N CYS A 571 -19.43 -28.77 22.05
CA CYS A 571 -17.97 -28.75 22.10
C CYS A 571 -17.45 -28.51 23.52
N GLU A 572 -18.08 -27.59 24.25
CA GLU A 572 -17.78 -27.28 25.66
C GLU A 572 -18.12 -28.44 26.60
N GLU A 573 -19.23 -29.16 26.36
CA GLU A 573 -19.60 -30.33 27.13
C GLU A 573 -18.59 -31.47 26.96
N ARG A 574 -18.17 -31.72 25.72
CA ARG A 574 -17.20 -32.79 25.39
C ARG A 574 -15.81 -32.51 25.97
N ASP A 575 -15.34 -31.26 25.89
CA ASP A 575 -14.03 -30.72 26.33
C ASP A 575 -12.96 -31.75 26.73
N PRO A 576 -12.52 -32.63 25.81
CA PRO A 576 -11.73 -33.82 26.16
C PRO A 576 -10.35 -33.48 26.71
N LYS A 577 -9.86 -32.26 26.42
CA LYS A 577 -8.56 -31.74 26.84
C LYS A 577 -8.66 -30.72 27.99
N GLY A 578 -9.87 -30.42 28.48
CA GLY A 578 -10.09 -29.41 29.52
C GLY A 578 -9.75 -27.98 29.09
N LEU A 579 -9.75 -27.69 27.79
CA LEU A 579 -9.33 -26.41 27.22
C LEU A 579 -10.43 -25.35 27.36
N TYR A 580 -11.69 -25.72 27.13
CA TYR A 580 -12.81 -24.78 27.31
C TYR A 580 -12.93 -24.32 28.76
N LYS A 581 -12.77 -25.25 29.72
CA LYS A 581 -12.74 -24.90 31.16
C LYS A 581 -11.63 -23.91 31.50
N LYS A 582 -10.43 -24.10 30.94
CA LYS A 582 -9.28 -23.21 31.15
C LYS A 582 -9.48 -21.84 30.48
N ALA A 583 -10.04 -21.82 29.27
CA ALA A 583 -10.35 -20.58 28.54
C ALA A 583 -11.40 -19.74 29.30
N ARG A 584 -12.51 -20.35 29.74
CA ARG A 584 -13.55 -19.68 30.55
C ARG A 584 -13.01 -19.15 31.89
N ALA A 585 -12.01 -19.81 32.46
CA ALA A 585 -11.32 -19.36 33.68
C ALA A 585 -10.25 -18.26 33.42
N GLY A 586 -10.09 -17.79 32.17
CA GLY A 586 -9.10 -16.78 31.79
C GLY A 586 -7.65 -17.27 31.78
N GLN A 587 -7.43 -18.58 31.88
CA GLN A 587 -6.09 -19.20 31.92
C GLN A 587 -5.52 -19.47 30.52
N LEU A 588 -6.38 -19.52 29.50
CA LEU A 588 -6.00 -19.58 28.10
C LEU A 588 -6.57 -18.34 27.41
N LYS A 589 -5.70 -17.59 26.74
CA LYS A 589 -6.07 -16.43 25.90
C LYS A 589 -6.05 -16.85 24.42
N ASN A 590 -6.82 -16.15 23.60
CA ASN A 590 -6.97 -16.35 22.15
C ASN A 590 -7.49 -17.76 21.83
N PHE A 591 -8.52 -18.23 22.52
CA PHE A 591 -9.14 -19.53 22.28
C PHE A 591 -10.31 -19.41 21.28
N THR A 592 -10.24 -20.20 20.20
CA THR A 592 -11.21 -20.16 19.09
C THR A 592 -12.63 -20.48 19.57
N GLY A 593 -13.59 -19.60 19.28
CA GLY A 593 -14.99 -19.72 19.68
C GLY A 593 -15.31 -19.18 21.08
N ILE A 594 -14.34 -18.60 21.79
CA ILE A 594 -14.55 -17.93 23.09
C ILE A 594 -14.10 -16.47 23.02
N ASP A 595 -12.81 -16.25 22.82
CA ASP A 595 -12.15 -14.93 22.78
C ASP A 595 -11.35 -14.70 21.47
N SER A 596 -11.51 -15.59 20.50
CA SER A 596 -11.01 -15.49 19.12
C SER A 596 -12.06 -16.04 18.16
N ASP A 597 -12.27 -15.36 17.03
CA ASP A 597 -13.34 -15.68 16.09
C ASP A 597 -13.12 -16.98 15.31
N TYR A 598 -14.23 -17.58 14.87
CA TYR A 598 -14.25 -18.72 13.94
C TYR A 598 -15.19 -18.38 12.78
N GLU A 599 -14.63 -18.26 11.59
CA GLU A 599 -15.36 -18.00 10.35
C GLU A 599 -15.78 -19.33 9.73
N ALA A 600 -17.05 -19.70 9.90
CA ALA A 600 -17.61 -20.91 9.30
C ALA A 600 -17.50 -20.87 7.76
N PRO A 601 -17.25 -22.01 7.10
CA PRO A 601 -17.18 -22.06 5.65
C PRO A 601 -18.57 -21.84 5.03
N GLU A 602 -18.63 -21.05 3.96
CA GLU A 602 -19.88 -20.74 3.26
C GLU A 602 -20.31 -21.85 2.29
N ASN A 603 -19.36 -22.43 1.55
CA ASN A 603 -19.61 -23.45 0.53
C ASN A 603 -18.66 -24.65 0.69
N PRO A 604 -18.66 -25.34 1.84
CA PRO A 604 -17.86 -26.56 2.00
C PRO A 604 -18.39 -27.67 1.09
N GLU A 605 -17.50 -28.53 0.58
CA GLU A 605 -17.90 -29.71 -0.20
C GLU A 605 -18.71 -30.71 0.62
N ILE A 606 -18.43 -30.85 1.92
CA ILE A 606 -19.12 -31.78 2.81
C ILE A 606 -19.47 -31.06 4.13
N ILE A 607 -20.72 -31.19 4.58
CA ILE A 607 -21.18 -30.67 5.89
C ILE A 607 -21.58 -31.87 6.76
N LEU A 608 -20.98 -31.93 7.96
CA LEU A 608 -21.24 -32.99 8.93
C LEU A 608 -21.93 -32.45 10.18
N ASP A 609 -23.12 -32.96 10.48
CA ASP A 609 -23.88 -32.64 11.70
C ASP A 609 -23.39 -33.48 12.90
N ALA A 610 -22.20 -33.12 13.41
CA ALA A 610 -21.49 -33.87 14.44
C ALA A 610 -22.06 -33.72 15.88
N GLY A 611 -23.21 -33.06 16.02
CA GLY A 611 -24.02 -33.01 17.23
C GLY A 611 -25.07 -34.14 17.34
N GLU A 612 -25.51 -34.70 16.21
CA GLU A 612 -26.63 -35.67 16.16
C GLU A 612 -26.19 -37.08 15.78
N LYS A 613 -25.17 -37.21 14.92
CA LYS A 613 -24.64 -38.48 14.43
C LYS A 613 -23.37 -38.91 15.18
N THR A 614 -23.14 -40.21 15.25
CA THR A 614 -21.90 -40.79 15.80
C THR A 614 -20.71 -40.55 14.86
N ALA A 615 -19.48 -40.59 15.39
CA ALA A 615 -18.27 -40.37 14.58
C ALA A 615 -18.12 -41.44 13.47
N GLU A 616 -18.56 -42.68 13.74
CA GLU A 616 -18.59 -43.78 12.79
C GLU A 616 -19.55 -43.51 11.62
N GLU A 617 -20.76 -43.02 11.89
CA GLU A 617 -21.75 -42.65 10.86
C GLU A 617 -21.25 -41.51 9.98
N LEU A 618 -20.65 -40.48 10.59
CA LEU A 618 -20.08 -39.33 9.87
C LEU A 618 -18.89 -39.73 8.99
N ALA A 619 -18.03 -40.62 9.47
CA ALA A 619 -16.93 -41.15 8.68
C ALA A 619 -17.42 -41.98 7.48
N GLU A 620 -18.54 -42.70 7.65
CA GLU A 620 -19.16 -43.46 6.57
C GLU A 620 -19.79 -42.55 5.51
N GLU A 621 -20.41 -41.47 5.93
CA GLU A 621 -20.97 -40.43 5.06
C GLU A 621 -19.90 -39.84 4.13
N ILE A 622 -18.74 -39.44 4.67
CA ILE A 622 -17.61 -38.93 3.87
C ILE A 622 -17.13 -39.97 2.85
N VAL A 623 -16.93 -41.21 3.29
CA VAL A 623 -16.41 -42.27 2.40
C VAL A 623 -17.40 -42.57 1.28
N ARG A 624 -18.71 -42.60 1.60
CA ARG A 624 -19.78 -42.82 0.62
C ARG A 624 -19.86 -41.68 -0.40
N GLU A 625 -19.74 -40.44 0.02
CA GLU A 625 -19.85 -39.29 -0.88
C GLU A 625 -18.68 -39.19 -1.87
N LEU A 626 -17.48 -39.62 -1.45
CA LEU A 626 -16.27 -39.48 -2.25
C LEU A 626 -15.88 -40.74 -3.05
N TRP A 627 -16.36 -41.92 -2.64
CA TRP A 627 -15.99 -43.22 -3.24
C TRP A 627 -17.16 -44.23 -3.40
N GLY A 628 -18.41 -43.81 -3.12
CA GLY A 628 -19.62 -44.65 -3.18
C GLY A 628 -20.48 -44.43 -4.41
#